data_AF-A0A2S7PYU8-F1
#
_entry.id   AF-A0A2S7PYU8-F1
#
_cell.length_a   1.000
_cell.length_b   1.000
_cell.length_c   1.000
_cell.angle_alpha   90.00
_cell.angle_beta   90.00
_cell.angle_gamma   90.00
#
_symmetry.space_group_name_H-M   'P 1'
#
loop_
_entity.id
_entity.type
_entity.pdbx_description
1 polymer ?
#
loop_
_entity_poly.entity_id
_entity_poly.type
_entity_poly.pdbx_seq_one_letter_code
_entity_poly.pdbx_strand_id
1 'polypeptide(L)'
;MGSMLAQDRPLHVIIIGAGIGGLAAALALRREGHRVSVLEKSRFAAEIGAAVHIAPNCTRLLRRLGINPEKYRANPLTGVRTTNTPTFRNV
;
A
#
# COMPACT_ATOMS: atom_id res chain seq x y z
N MET A 1 19.46 -0.88 36.57
CA MET A 1 20.53 -0.99 35.56
C MET A 1 20.24 -2.21 34.68
N GLY A 2 19.11 -2.18 33.97
CA GLY A 2 18.53 -3.34 33.30
C GLY A 2 17.72 -2.93 32.08
N SER A 3 18.33 -3.03 30.91
CA SER A 3 17.87 -3.92 29.86
C SER A 3 19.02 -4.04 28.88
N MET A 4 19.59 -5.25 28.80
CA MET A 4 20.44 -5.65 27.70
C MET A 4 19.68 -5.37 26.42
N LEU A 5 20.31 -4.57 25.57
CA LEU A 5 20.03 -4.36 24.15
C LEU A 5 19.26 -5.56 23.59
N ALA A 6 17.98 -5.35 23.28
CA ALA A 6 17.28 -6.21 22.34
C ALA A 6 18.23 -6.36 21.15
N GLN A 7 18.75 -7.56 20.95
CA GLN A 7 19.72 -7.83 19.91
C GLN A 7 19.08 -7.39 18.59
N ASP A 8 19.65 -6.37 17.93
CA ASP A 8 19.28 -5.91 16.57
C ASP A 8 19.69 -6.98 15.55
N ARG A 9 19.20 -8.21 15.75
CA ARG A 9 19.40 -9.32 14.84
C ARG A 9 18.28 -9.27 13.81
N PRO A 10 18.62 -9.30 12.51
CA PRO A 10 17.63 -9.41 11.45
C PRO A 10 16.67 -10.57 11.69
N LEU A 11 15.38 -10.27 11.87
CA LEU A 11 14.33 -11.27 11.91
C LEU A 11 14.10 -11.87 10.52
N HIS A 12 13.62 -13.10 10.49
CA HIS A 12 13.02 -13.68 9.29
C HIS A 12 11.51 -13.64 9.43
N VAL A 13 10.85 -12.82 8.61
CA VAL A 13 9.40 -12.59 8.63
C VAL A 13 8.77 -13.21 7.40
N ILE A 14 7.71 -13.99 7.61
CA ILE A 14 6.87 -14.52 6.53
C ILE A 14 5.58 -13.71 6.48
N ILE A 15 5.24 -13.20 5.30
CA ILE A 15 3.99 -12.47 5.03
C ILE A 15 3.13 -13.33 4.11
N ILE A 16 1.90 -13.59 4.52
CA ILE A 16 0.92 -14.32 3.72
C ILE A 16 0.01 -13.29 3.04
N GLY A 17 0.07 -13.24 1.71
CA GLY A 17 -0.66 -12.30 0.86
C GLY A 17 0.23 -11.22 0.25
N ALA A 18 0.25 -11.12 -1.08
CA ALA A 18 0.96 -10.10 -1.86
C ALA A 18 0.03 -9.00 -2.38
N GLY A 19 -1.00 -8.66 -1.61
CA GLY A 19 -1.79 -7.44 -1.84
C GLY A 19 -1.05 -6.17 -1.40
N ILE A 20 -1.73 -5.02 -1.55
CA ILE A 20 -1.17 -3.68 -1.25
C ILE A 20 -0.57 -3.62 0.17
N GLY A 21 -1.30 -4.12 1.18
CA GLY A 21 -0.83 -4.13 2.57
C GLY A 21 0.35 -5.06 2.81
N GLY A 22 0.32 -6.27 2.24
CA GLY A 22 1.38 -7.26 2.41
C GLY A 22 2.69 -6.82 1.76
N LEU A 23 2.63 -6.26 0.54
CA LEU A 23 3.79 -5.71 -0.14
C LEU A 23 4.34 -4.45 0.55
N ALA A 24 3.46 -3.58 1.07
CA ALA A 24 3.89 -2.40 1.83
C ALA A 24 4.61 -2.81 3.13
N ALA A 25 4.08 -3.79 3.87
CA ALA A 25 4.72 -4.33 5.06
C ALA A 25 6.05 -5.01 4.74
N ALA A 26 6.11 -5.79 3.65
CA ALA A 26 7.34 -6.42 3.20
C ALA A 26 8.44 -5.40 2.91
N LEU A 27 8.08 -4.32 2.21
CA LEU A 27 9.01 -3.24 1.88
C LEU A 27 9.49 -2.51 3.14
N ALA A 28 8.59 -2.20 4.08
CA ALA A 28 8.97 -1.56 5.34
C ALA A 28 9.95 -2.43 6.15
N LEU A 29 9.63 -3.71 6.36
CA LEU A 29 10.48 -4.64 7.11
C LEU A 29 11.83 -4.88 6.42
N ARG A 30 11.87 -4.95 5.09
CA ARG A 30 13.11 -5.06 4.33
C ARG A 30 14.02 -3.84 4.52
N ARG A 31 13.44 -2.64 4.62
CA ARG A 31 14.19 -1.39 4.84
C ARG A 31 14.79 -1.30 6.24
N GLU A 32 14.12 -1.88 7.24
CA GLU A 32 14.65 -2.04 8.60
C GLU A 32 15.66 -3.20 8.73
N GLY A 33 16.11 -3.79 7.61
CA GLY A 33 17.18 -4.79 7.60
C GLY A 33 16.73 -6.23 7.84
N HIS A 34 15.42 -6.51 7.93
CA HIS A 34 14.92 -7.86 8.11
C HIS A 34 14.96 -8.69 6.82
N ARG A 35 14.95 -10.03 6.98
CA ARG A 35 14.68 -10.97 5.88
C ARG A 35 13.18 -11.18 5.78
N VAL A 36 12.62 -11.02 4.59
CA VAL A 36 11.17 -11.13 4.38
C VAL A 36 10.87 -12.09 3.24
N SER A 37 9.95 -13.02 3.47
CA SER A 37 9.40 -13.93 2.47
C SER A 37 7.91 -13.63 2.32
N VAL A 38 7.44 -13.37 1.10
CA VAL A 38 6.01 -13.14 0.82
C VAL A 38 5.47 -14.34 0.07
N LEU A 39 4.37 -14.91 0.56
CA LEU A 39 3.68 -16.04 -0.04
C LEU A 39 2.31 -15.59 -0.52
N GLU A 40 2.00 -15.79 -1.80
CA GLU A 40 0.72 -15.43 -2.41
C GLU A 40 0.13 -16.65 -3.13
N LYS A 41 -1.19 -16.84 -2.97
CA LYS A 41 -1.93 -17.94 -3.61
C LYS A 41 -2.18 -17.64 -5.10
N SER A 42 -2.44 -16.39 -5.43
CA SER A 42 -2.70 -15.90 -6.77
C SER A 42 -1.49 -16.04 -7.67
N ARG A 43 -1.73 -16.31 -8.96
CA ARG A 43 -0.70 -16.24 -10.01
C ARG A 43 -0.50 -14.81 -10.54
N PHE A 44 -1.04 -13.80 -9.86
CA PHE A 44 -1.14 -12.42 -10.35
C PHE A 44 -1.77 -12.36 -11.74
N ALA A 45 -2.91 -13.04 -11.90
CA ALA A 45 -3.73 -12.89 -13.10
C ALA A 45 -4.06 -11.39 -13.26
N ALA A 46 -3.79 -10.85 -14.44
CA ALA A 46 -3.88 -9.42 -14.72
C ALA A 46 -5.15 -8.82 -14.13
N GLU A 47 -4.99 -7.87 -13.21
CA GLU A 47 -6.13 -7.17 -12.63
C GLU A 47 -6.88 -6.46 -13.76
N ILE A 48 -8.17 -6.79 -13.89
CA ILE A 48 -9.05 -6.22 -14.89
C ILE A 48 -9.27 -4.75 -14.54
N GLY A 49 -8.48 -3.85 -15.13
CA GLY A 49 -8.81 -2.44 -15.39
C GLY A 49 -9.31 -1.57 -14.23
N ALA A 50 -9.18 -1.98 -12.97
CA ALA A 50 -9.71 -1.25 -11.82
C ALA A 50 -8.75 -0.13 -11.40
N ALA A 51 -9.21 1.11 -11.49
CA ALA A 51 -8.49 2.24 -10.91
C ALA A 51 -8.78 2.30 -9.39
N VAL A 52 -7.72 2.33 -8.59
CA VAL A 52 -7.81 2.52 -7.14
C VAL A 52 -7.44 3.95 -6.79
N HIS A 53 -8.31 4.63 -6.05
CA HIS A 53 -8.01 5.96 -5.54
C HIS A 53 -7.09 5.86 -4.31
N ILE A 54 -5.94 6.54 -4.35
CA ILE A 54 -5.00 6.61 -3.24
C ILE A 54 -5.12 7.99 -2.58
N ALA A 55 -5.63 8.02 -1.36
CA ALA A 55 -5.78 9.25 -0.59
C ALA A 55 -4.41 9.90 -0.26
N PRO A 56 -4.35 11.23 -0.02
CA PRO A 56 -3.08 11.95 0.18
C PRO A 56 -2.21 11.45 1.35
N ASN A 57 -2.81 10.92 2.41
CA ASN A 57 -2.10 10.30 3.53
C ASN A 57 -1.35 9.02 3.09
N CYS A 58 -1.99 8.17 2.29
CA CYS A 58 -1.39 6.96 1.74
C CYS A 58 -0.28 7.31 0.73
N THR A 59 -0.50 8.29 -0.14
CA THR A 59 0.52 8.76 -1.09
C THR A 59 1.79 9.22 -0.38
N ARG A 60 1.65 9.92 0.75
CA ARG A 60 2.80 10.34 1.58
C ARG A 60 3.57 9.15 2.15
N LEU A 61 2.87 8.10 2.60
CA LEU A 61 3.49 6.88 3.08
C LEU A 61 4.23 6.14 1.96
N LEU A 62 3.61 5.99 0.78
CA LEU A 62 4.24 5.36 -0.38
C LEU A 62 5.56 6.06 -0.75
N ARG A 63 5.57 7.40 -0.77
CA ARG A 63 6.78 8.18 -1.02
C ARG A 63 7.87 7.93 0.02
N ARG A 64 7.52 7.80 1.31
CA ARG A 64 8.48 7.42 2.37
C ARG A 64 9.06 6.03 2.16
N LEU A 65 8.27 5.11 1.60
CA LEU A 65 8.72 3.77 1.23
C LEU A 65 9.57 3.77 -0.07
N GLY A 66 9.71 4.92 -0.75
CA GLY A 66 10.46 5.07 -2.00
C GLY A 66 9.62 4.82 -3.26
N ILE A 67 8.31 4.71 -3.13
CA ILE A 67 7.37 4.54 -4.24
C ILE A 67 6.82 5.91 -4.61
N ASN A 68 7.16 6.40 -5.79
CA ASN A 68 6.63 7.64 -6.36
C ASN A 68 5.51 7.30 -7.34
N PRO A 69 4.22 7.49 -7.00
CA PRO A 69 3.10 7.06 -7.84
C PRO A 69 3.14 7.63 -9.26
N GLU A 70 3.66 8.84 -9.42
CA GLU A 70 3.77 9.53 -10.71
C GLU A 70 4.69 8.78 -11.69
N LYS A 71 5.73 8.10 -11.18
CA LYS A 71 6.61 7.24 -11.97
C LYS A 71 5.86 6.03 -12.55
N TYR A 72 4.77 5.63 -11.90
CA TYR A 72 3.92 4.50 -12.29
C TYR A 72 2.64 4.96 -13.02
N ARG A 73 2.65 6.17 -13.60
CA ARG A 73 1.52 6.74 -14.37
C ARG A 73 0.25 6.97 -13.55
N ALA A 74 0.37 7.13 -12.23
CA ALA A 74 -0.77 7.55 -11.41
C ALA A 74 -1.23 8.95 -11.83
N ASN A 75 -2.54 9.13 -11.98
CA ASN A 75 -3.14 10.41 -12.32
C ASN A 75 -3.40 11.23 -11.03
N PRO A 76 -2.86 12.45 -10.88
CA PRO A 76 -3.16 13.28 -9.73
C PRO A 76 -4.64 13.69 -9.70
N LEU A 77 -5.31 13.39 -8.58
CA LEU A 77 -6.65 13.91 -8.33
C LEU A 77 -6.53 15.31 -7.72
N THR A 78 -7.01 16.34 -8.42
CA THR A 78 -7.00 17.73 -7.96
C THR A 78 -8.23 18.13 -7.16
N GLY A 79 -9.33 17.38 -7.27
CA GLY A 79 -10.56 17.63 -6.53
C GLY A 79 -11.60 16.56 -6.74
N VAL A 80 -12.60 16.53 -5.87
CA VAL A 80 -13.79 15.69 -5.98
C VAL A 80 -15.00 16.61 -6.13
N ARG A 81 -15.84 16.35 -7.14
CA ARG A 81 -17.14 16.99 -7.26
C ARG A 81 -18.21 15.97 -6.95
N THR A 82 -18.95 16.19 -5.87
CA THR A 82 -20.17 15.45 -5.58
C THR A 82 -21.33 16.19 -6.19
N THR A 83 -22.10 15.53 -7.06
CA THR A 83 -23.35 16.07 -7.60
C THR A 83 -24.49 15.21 -7.11
N ASN A 84 -25.49 15.82 -6.47
CA ASN A 84 -26.74 15.13 -6.20
C ASN A 84 -27.53 15.09 -7.49
N THR A 85 -27.81 13.89 -8.01
CA THR A 85 -28.81 13.74 -9.06
C THR A 85 -30.16 14.11 -8.46
N PRO A 86 -30.93 15.05 -9.05
CA PRO A 86 -32.28 15.30 -8.57
C PRO A 86 -33.08 14.00 -8.73
N THR A 87 -33.39 13.36 -7.61
CA THR A 87 -34.31 12.23 -7.57
C THR A 87 -35.62 12.71 -8.19
N PHE A 88 -36.10 12.05 -9.24
CA PHE A 88 -37.40 12.34 -9.85
C PHE A 88 -38.46 12.32 -8.74
N ARG A 89 -38.88 13.50 -8.26
CA ARG A 89 -40.12 13.62 -7.50
C ARG A 89 -41.23 13.47 -8.54
N ASN A 90 -41.94 12.35 -8.46
CA ASN A 90 -43.12 12.10 -9.27
C ASN A 90 -44.06 13.30 -9.15
N VAL A 91 -44.32 13.93 -10.30
CA VAL A 91 -45.54 14.68 -10.59
C VAL A 91 -46.74 13.74 -10.54
#